data_AF-A0A819FNE8-F1
#
_entry.id   AF-A0A819FNE8-F1
#
_cell.length_a   1.000
_cell.length_b   1.000
_cell.length_c   1.000
_cell.angle_alpha   90.00
_cell.angle_beta   90.00
_cell.angle_gamma   90.00
#
_symmetry.space_group_name_H-M   'P 1'
#
loop_
_entity.id
_entity.type
_entity.pdbx_description
1 polymer ?
#
loop_
_entity_poly.entity_id
_entity_poly.type
_entity_poly.pdbx_seq_one_letter_code
_entity_poly.pdbx_strand_id
1 'polypeptide(L)'
;MDFHSLMGQASNVMLGKRNDDSLSDRLNYRYTVAILIVLAIINMNRLYTDQIKCWVPAFFTPNYDEYVRSVCFVQNTYYVKHADKTPKTLQVKKENEILYYQWIPFLLLIKAFLFYIPRISWNTLGLKSGVQVSDLVESSFDYKLSTADATHRQMCLDYVVDSIDQYCNDYRRQSGER
;
A
#
# COMPACT_ATOMS: atom_id res chain seq x y z
N MET A 1 -5.77 -13.78 -17.89
CA MET A 1 -6.11 -13.04 -16.64
C MET A 1 -5.76 -11.60 -16.91
N ASP A 2 -6.76 -10.82 -17.32
CA ASP A 2 -6.53 -9.52 -17.95
C ASP A 2 -6.20 -8.45 -16.91
N PHE A 3 -5.09 -7.75 -17.11
CA PHE A 3 -4.61 -6.66 -16.27
C PHE A 3 -5.70 -5.60 -15.98
N HIS A 4 -6.63 -5.42 -16.92
CA HIS A 4 -7.75 -4.48 -16.80
C HIS A 4 -8.81 -4.91 -15.77
N SER A 5 -9.06 -6.21 -15.57
CA SER A 5 -10.02 -6.68 -14.58
C SER A 5 -9.45 -6.59 -13.16
N LEU A 6 -8.15 -6.86 -12.99
CA LEU A 6 -7.41 -6.67 -11.74
C LEU A 6 -7.37 -5.20 -11.32
N MET A 7 -7.12 -4.29 -12.28
CA MET A 7 -7.18 -2.84 -12.02
C MET A 7 -8.59 -2.37 -11.68
N GLY A 8 -9.63 -2.91 -12.33
CA GLY A 8 -11.03 -2.61 -12.01
C GLY A 8 -11.47 -3.09 -10.62
N GLN A 9 -11.04 -4.29 -10.22
CA GLN A 9 -11.32 -4.82 -8.87
C GLN A 9 -10.52 -4.10 -7.78
N ALA A 10 -9.23 -3.82 -8.03
CA ALA A 10 -8.41 -3.04 -7.11
C ALA A 10 -8.93 -1.61 -6.94
N SER A 11 -9.41 -1.00 -8.03
CA SER A 11 -10.06 0.31 -8.02
C SER A 11 -11.32 0.31 -7.14
N ASN A 12 -12.22 -0.66 -7.29
CA ASN A 12 -13.43 -0.71 -6.46
C ASN A 12 -13.13 -0.95 -4.97
N VAL A 13 -12.13 -1.77 -4.65
CA VAL A 13 -11.68 -2.01 -3.26
C VAL A 13 -11.00 -0.77 -2.66
N MET A 14 -10.21 -0.05 -3.46
CA MET A 14 -9.56 1.20 -3.04
C MET A 14 -10.53 2.38 -2.98
N LEU A 15 -11.46 2.53 -3.92
CA LEU A 15 -12.28 3.73 -4.10
C LEU A 15 -13.68 3.65 -3.49
N GLY A 16 -14.16 2.46 -3.10
CA GLY A 16 -15.47 2.30 -2.44
C GLY A 16 -15.60 3.22 -1.23
N LYS A 17 -16.46 4.23 -1.32
CA LYS A 17 -16.61 5.26 -0.28
C LYS A 17 -17.48 4.70 0.85
N ARG A 18 -16.86 4.15 1.90
CA ARG A 18 -17.54 3.88 3.18
C ARG A 18 -17.55 5.15 4.03
N ASN A 19 -18.71 5.44 4.63
CA ASN A 19 -18.92 6.66 5.41
C ASN A 19 -18.30 6.61 6.81
N ASP A 20 -17.75 5.48 7.22
CA ASP A 20 -17.21 5.23 8.57
C ASP A 20 -15.70 5.44 8.66
N ASP A 21 -15.05 5.82 7.54
CA ASP A 21 -13.62 6.07 7.50
C ASP A 21 -13.29 7.53 7.85
N SER A 22 -12.41 7.73 8.83
CA SER A 22 -11.88 9.06 9.14
C SER A 22 -10.97 9.57 8.01
N LEU A 23 -10.77 10.89 7.92
CA LEU A 23 -9.86 11.47 6.93
C LEU A 23 -8.43 10.90 7.05
N SER A 24 -7.96 10.69 8.28
CA SER A 24 -6.67 10.06 8.57
C SER A 24 -6.56 8.65 7.96
N ASP A 25 -7.62 7.85 8.04
CA ASP A 25 -7.63 6.49 7.50
C ASP A 25 -7.53 6.52 5.98
N ARG A 26 -8.31 7.40 5.34
CA ARG A 26 -8.30 7.56 3.88
C ARG A 26 -6.91 7.98 3.37
N LEU A 27 -6.25 8.93 4.05
CA LEU A 27 -4.87 9.33 3.74
C LEU A 27 -3.89 8.17 3.78
N ASN A 28 -4.05 7.29 4.76
CA ASN A 28 -3.13 6.19 4.98
C ASN A 28 -3.39 5.00 4.03
N TYR A 29 -4.51 4.28 4.19
CA TYR A 29 -4.71 3.02 3.47
C TYR A 29 -5.00 3.21 1.98
N ARG A 30 -5.50 4.38 1.58
CA ARG A 30 -5.96 4.66 0.21
C ARG A 30 -4.92 5.50 -0.55
N TYR A 31 -4.66 6.72 -0.10
CA TYR A 31 -3.78 7.64 -0.84
C TYR A 31 -2.30 7.23 -0.75
N THR A 32 -1.79 6.94 0.45
CA THR A 32 -0.38 6.57 0.63
C THR A 32 -0.05 5.27 -0.10
N VAL A 33 -0.91 4.24 0.02
CA VAL A 33 -0.73 2.97 -0.67
C VAL A 33 -0.78 3.15 -2.19
N ALA A 34 -1.74 3.93 -2.73
CA ALA A 34 -1.80 4.22 -4.17
C ALA A 34 -0.54 4.93 -4.68
N ILE A 35 -0.06 5.95 -3.96
CA ILE A 35 1.18 6.67 -4.31
C ILE A 35 2.38 5.71 -4.31
N LEU A 36 2.51 4.87 -3.28
CA LEU A 36 3.60 3.90 -3.18
C LEU A 36 3.56 2.86 -4.32
N ILE A 37 2.38 2.39 -4.71
CA ILE A 37 2.22 1.47 -5.84
C ILE A 37 2.61 2.14 -7.16
N VAL A 38 2.15 3.38 -7.41
CA VAL A 38 2.52 4.14 -8.61
C VAL A 38 4.04 4.35 -8.66
N LEU A 39 4.66 4.75 -7.55
CA LEU A 39 6.11 4.89 -7.48
C LEU A 39 6.83 3.56 -7.69
N ALA A 40 6.31 2.45 -7.17
CA ALA A 40 6.88 1.12 -7.40
C ALA A 40 6.83 0.74 -8.89
N ILE A 41 5.70 0.98 -9.58
CA ILE A 41 5.55 0.72 -11.01
C ILE A 41 6.51 1.59 -11.84
N ILE A 42 6.64 2.88 -11.51
CA ILE A 42 7.57 3.78 -12.20
C ILE A 42 9.02 3.29 -12.04
N ASN A 43 9.41 2.88 -10.84
CA ASN A 43 10.75 2.35 -10.58
C ASN A 43 10.97 0.96 -11.20
N MET A 44 9.92 0.14 -11.34
CA MET A 44 9.99 -1.16 -12.00
C MET A 44 10.14 -1.01 -13.52
N ASN A 45 9.50 -0.02 -14.15
CA ASN A 45 9.68 0.25 -15.59
C ASN A 45 11.12 0.69 -15.90
N ARG A 46 11.77 1.39 -14.96
CA ARG A 46 13.21 1.67 -15.05
C ARG A 46 14.06 0.40 -14.97
N LEU A 47 13.52 -0.75 -14.54
CA LEU A 47 14.24 -2.01 -14.54
C LEU A 47 14.45 -2.59 -15.94
N TYR A 48 13.59 -2.22 -16.90
CA TYR A 48 13.63 -2.68 -18.29
C TYR A 48 14.24 -1.65 -19.27
N THR A 49 14.55 -0.45 -18.78
CA THR A 49 15.21 0.62 -19.54
C THR A 49 16.62 0.82 -19.00
N ASP A 50 17.50 1.51 -19.73
CA ASP A 50 18.87 1.82 -19.29
C ASP A 50 18.95 2.45 -17.89
N GLN A 51 19.22 1.63 -16.86
CA GLN A 51 19.27 2.04 -15.45
C GLN A 51 20.51 2.87 -15.12
N ILE A 52 21.63 2.53 -15.77
CA ILE A 52 22.94 3.13 -15.57
C ILE A 52 23.61 3.32 -16.93
N LYS A 53 24.30 4.45 -17.08
CA LYS A 53 25.17 4.72 -18.22
C LYS A 53 26.62 4.61 -17.75
N CYS A 54 27.37 3.73 -18.41
CA CYS A 54 28.77 3.51 -18.12
C CYS A 54 29.62 4.30 -19.10
N TRP A 55 30.70 4.92 -18.61
CA TRP A 55 31.75 5.40 -19.48
C TRP A 55 32.58 4.21 -19.96
N VAL A 56 32.36 3.78 -21.20
CA VAL A 56 33.05 2.64 -21.82
C VAL A 56 34.10 3.11 -22.83
N PRO A 57 35.17 2.32 -23.07
CA PRO A 57 36.16 2.65 -24.09
C PRO A 57 35.58 2.71 -25.50
N ALA A 58 36.15 3.55 -26.37
CA ALA A 58 35.64 3.83 -27.71
C ALA A 58 35.64 2.65 -28.70
N PHE A 59 36.36 1.56 -28.40
CA PHE A 59 36.43 0.38 -29.26
C PHE A 59 35.33 -0.65 -28.98
N PHE A 60 34.48 -0.42 -27.98
CA PHE A 60 33.35 -1.31 -27.68
C PHE A 60 32.23 -1.14 -28.72
N THR A 61 31.72 -2.28 -29.21
CA THR A 61 30.51 -2.27 -30.04
C THR A 61 29.27 -2.00 -29.17
N PRO A 62 28.14 -1.59 -29.76
CA PRO A 62 26.91 -1.32 -29.01
C PRO A 62 26.46 -2.48 -28.11
N ASN A 63 26.67 -3.72 -28.57
CA ASN A 63 26.34 -4.94 -27.80
C ASN A 63 27.21 -5.09 -26.54
N TYR A 64 28.49 -4.73 -26.62
CA TYR A 64 29.38 -4.74 -25.46
C TYR A 64 29.02 -3.64 -24.47
N ASP A 65 28.62 -2.46 -24.95
CA ASP A 65 28.14 -1.39 -24.07
C ASP A 65 26.88 -1.82 -23.29
N GLU A 66 25.89 -2.40 -23.96
CA GLU A 66 24.70 -2.96 -23.31
C GLU A 66 25.05 -4.05 -22.28
N TYR A 67 25.95 -4.97 -22.63
CA TYR A 67 26.45 -5.99 -21.70
C TYR A 67 27.10 -5.36 -20.46
N VAL A 68 28.00 -4.39 -20.64
CA VAL A 68 28.70 -3.73 -19.54
C VAL A 68 27.74 -2.95 -18.65
N ARG A 69 26.71 -2.31 -19.21
CA ARG A 69 25.64 -1.66 -18.43
C ARG A 69 24.92 -2.68 -17.54
N SER A 70 24.53 -3.83 -18.09
CA SER A 70 23.85 -4.88 -17.32
C SER A 70 24.73 -5.44 -16.19
N VAL A 71 26.02 -5.69 -16.46
CA VAL A 71 26.97 -6.20 -15.48
C VAL A 71 27.20 -5.17 -14.38
N CYS A 72 27.39 -3.90 -14.74
CA CYS A 72 27.60 -2.81 -13.78
C CYS A 72 26.37 -2.56 -12.90
N PHE A 73 25.16 -2.82 -13.40
CA PHE A 73 23.95 -2.70 -12.60
C PHE A 73 23.75 -3.87 -11.63
N VAL A 74 24.00 -5.10 -12.08
CA VAL A 74 23.81 -6.31 -11.26
C VAL A 74 24.91 -6.43 -10.21
N GLN A 75 26.15 -6.07 -10.57
CA GLN A 75 27.25 -6.00 -9.61
C GLN A 75 27.13 -4.74 -8.75
N ASN A 76 27.45 -4.87 -7.45
CA ASN A 76 27.44 -3.71 -6.56
C ASN A 76 28.42 -2.65 -7.05
N THR A 77 27.96 -1.40 -7.10
CA THR A 77 28.81 -0.24 -7.39
C THR A 77 29.32 0.35 -6.07
N TYR A 78 30.43 1.08 -6.11
CA TYR A 78 30.97 1.77 -4.93
C TYR A 78 31.33 3.21 -5.28
N TYR A 79 31.16 4.10 -4.31
CA TYR A 79 31.50 5.51 -4.49
C TYR A 79 32.98 5.75 -4.20
N VAL A 80 33.63 6.57 -5.04
CA VAL A 80 35.00 7.06 -4.85
C VAL A 80 35.01 8.56 -5.07
N LYS A 81 35.65 9.31 -4.17
CA LYS A 81 35.83 10.76 -4.33
C LYS A 81 36.78 11.04 -5.49
N HIS A 82 36.50 12.08 -6.28
CA HIS A 82 37.28 12.41 -7.49
C HIS A 82 38.77 12.70 -7.24
N ALA A 83 39.14 13.15 -6.03
CA ALA A 83 40.53 13.43 -5.67
C ALA A 83 41.31 12.19 -5.23
N ASP A 84 40.62 11.10 -4.88
CA ASP A 84 41.24 9.89 -4.34
C ASP A 84 41.57 8.90 -5.45
N LYS A 85 42.68 8.15 -5.30
CA LYS A 85 43.02 7.06 -6.21
C LYS A 85 42.04 5.90 -6.02
N THR A 86 41.66 5.23 -7.10
CA THR A 86 40.79 4.05 -7.05
C THR A 86 41.34 3.02 -6.04
N PRO A 87 40.56 2.62 -5.03
CA PRO A 87 41.04 1.71 -4.00
C PRO A 87 41.41 0.35 -4.61
N LYS A 88 42.61 -0.14 -4.31
CA LYS A 88 43.08 -1.47 -4.74
C LYS A 88 42.61 -2.58 -3.81
N THR A 89 42.38 -2.25 -2.53
CA THR A 89 42.01 -3.22 -1.49
C THR A 89 40.51 -3.51 -1.51
N LEU A 90 40.14 -4.79 -1.52
CA LEU A 90 38.75 -5.26 -1.59
C LEU A 90 37.89 -4.77 -0.41
N GLN A 91 38.49 -4.67 0.78
CA GLN A 91 37.80 -4.22 2.01
C GLN A 91 37.22 -2.81 1.88
N VAL A 92 38.02 -1.87 1.33
CA VAL A 92 37.62 -0.47 1.15
C VAL A 92 36.52 -0.32 0.10
N LYS A 93 36.51 -1.20 -0.92
CA LYS A 93 35.42 -1.23 -1.91
C LYS A 93 34.12 -1.63 -1.25
N LYS A 94 34.14 -2.74 -0.47
CA LYS A 94 32.96 -3.29 0.18
C LYS A 94 32.31 -2.33 1.18
N GLU A 95 33.12 -1.55 1.89
CA GLU A 95 32.63 -0.56 2.86
C GLU A 95 31.84 0.59 2.20
N ASN A 96 32.15 0.89 0.92
CA ASN A 96 31.50 1.96 0.15
C ASN A 96 30.54 1.44 -0.92
N GLU A 97 30.14 0.16 -0.83
CA GLU A 97 29.21 -0.46 -1.79
C GLU A 97 27.79 0.10 -1.65
N ILE A 98 27.14 0.29 -2.79
CA ILE A 98 25.79 0.80 -2.92
C ILE A 98 24.90 -0.31 -3.44
N LEU A 99 24.12 -0.93 -2.54
CA LEU A 99 23.24 -2.06 -2.87
C LEU A 99 21.75 -1.67 -2.98
N TYR A 100 21.35 -0.47 -2.54
CA TYR A 100 19.94 -0.18 -2.30
C TYR A 100 19.09 -0.04 -3.58
N TYR A 101 19.69 0.38 -4.71
CA TYR A 101 18.96 0.69 -5.95
C TYR A 101 18.12 -0.47 -6.48
N GLN A 102 18.66 -1.69 -6.39
CA GLN A 102 17.98 -2.90 -6.87
C GLN A 102 16.73 -3.24 -6.03
N TRP A 103 16.73 -2.88 -4.74
CA TRP A 103 15.70 -3.28 -3.79
C TRP A 103 14.57 -2.27 -3.63
N ILE A 104 14.74 -1.02 -4.09
CA ILE A 104 13.74 0.05 -3.98
C ILE A 104 12.34 -0.39 -4.43
N PRO A 105 12.11 -0.95 -5.64
CA PRO A 105 10.76 -1.29 -6.08
C PRO A 105 10.09 -2.33 -5.15
N PHE A 106 10.85 -3.30 -4.64
CA PHE A 106 10.34 -4.30 -3.69
C PHE A 106 10.02 -3.69 -2.33
N LEU A 107 10.90 -2.81 -1.82
CA LEU A 107 10.68 -2.11 -0.55
C LEU A 107 9.44 -1.20 -0.62
N LEU A 108 9.18 -0.57 -1.76
CA LEU A 108 7.98 0.25 -1.96
C LEU A 108 6.70 -0.60 -1.92
N LEU A 109 6.70 -1.79 -2.55
CA LEU A 109 5.57 -2.72 -2.48
C LEU A 109 5.35 -3.26 -1.07
N ILE A 110 6.42 -3.61 -0.35
CA ILE A 110 6.33 -4.04 1.05
C ILE A 110 5.74 -2.92 1.91
N LYS A 111 6.21 -1.67 1.76
CA LYS A 111 5.63 -0.52 2.46
C LYS A 111 4.15 -0.34 2.15
N ALA A 112 3.77 -0.41 0.87
CA ALA A 112 2.38 -0.31 0.45
C ALA A 112 1.51 -1.40 1.12
N PHE A 113 2.01 -2.63 1.18
CA PHE A 113 1.35 -3.73 1.87
C PHE A 113 1.21 -3.46 3.38
N LEU A 114 2.28 -3.02 4.04
CA LEU A 114 2.27 -2.71 5.49
C LEU A 114 1.25 -1.62 5.84
N PHE A 115 1.15 -0.56 5.03
CA PHE A 115 0.17 0.50 5.23
C PHE A 115 -1.28 0.05 5.01
N TYR A 116 -1.49 -1.06 4.29
CA TYR A 116 -2.81 -1.66 4.11
C TYR A 116 -3.21 -2.61 5.24
N ILE A 117 -2.26 -3.13 6.04
CA ILE A 117 -2.54 -4.06 7.15
C ILE A 117 -3.58 -3.52 8.15
N PRO A 118 -3.49 -2.28 8.66
CA PRO A 118 -4.46 -1.76 9.63
C PRO A 118 -5.91 -1.83 9.13
N ARG A 119 -6.12 -1.63 7.83
CA ARG A 119 -7.44 -1.72 7.19
C ARG A 119 -7.97 -3.15 7.21
N ILE A 120 -7.12 -4.14 6.88
CA ILE A 120 -7.49 -5.55 6.94
C ILE A 120 -7.82 -5.95 8.38
N SER A 121 -7.01 -5.51 9.35
CA SER A 121 -7.23 -5.76 10.77
C SER A 121 -8.57 -5.18 11.23
N TRP A 122 -8.88 -3.92 10.88
CA TRP A 122 -10.16 -3.29 11.21
C TRP A 122 -11.36 -4.07 10.67
N ASN A 123 -11.32 -4.46 9.39
CA ASN A 123 -12.42 -5.22 8.78
C ASN A 123 -12.59 -6.61 9.42
N THR A 124 -11.47 -7.29 9.69
CA THR A 124 -11.48 -8.64 10.26
C THR A 124 -11.98 -8.63 11.72
N LEU A 125 -11.59 -7.61 12.49
CA LEU A 125 -12.05 -7.44 13.87
C LEU A 125 -13.53 -7.02 13.92
N GLY A 126 -13.97 -6.17 12.99
CA GLY A 126 -15.38 -5.78 12.86
C GLY A 126 -16.28 -7.00 12.58
N LEU A 127 -15.88 -7.87 11.65
CA LEU A 127 -16.62 -9.10 11.36
C LEU A 127 -16.70 -10.05 12.58
N LYS A 128 -15.61 -10.16 13.35
CA LYS A 128 -15.59 -10.98 14.57
C LYS A 128 -16.39 -10.37 15.72
N SER A 129 -16.57 -9.05 15.74
CA SER A 129 -17.34 -8.36 16.77
C SER A 129 -18.85 -8.54 16.62
N GLY A 130 -19.33 -9.11 15.50
CA GLY A 130 -20.76 -9.34 15.25
C GLY A 130 -21.57 -8.07 14.95
N VAL A 131 -20.94 -6.88 15.01
CA VAL A 131 -21.55 -5.59 14.70
C VAL A 131 -20.71 -4.91 13.62
N GLN A 132 -21.29 -4.74 12.44
CA GLN A 132 -20.62 -4.09 11.31
C GLN A 132 -20.81 -2.57 11.40
N VAL A 133 -19.79 -1.86 11.90
CA VAL A 133 -19.82 -0.41 12.21
C VAL A 133 -20.20 0.45 10.99
N SER A 134 -19.54 0.25 9.84
CA SER A 134 -20.29 -0.21 8.67
C SER A 134 -21.68 0.38 8.44
N ASP A 135 -22.59 -0.55 8.62
CA ASP A 135 -23.96 -0.47 8.19
C ASP A 135 -24.76 0.36 9.21
N LEU A 136 -24.27 0.43 10.44
CA LEU A 136 -24.81 1.29 11.50
C LEU A 136 -24.57 2.78 11.20
N VAL A 137 -23.36 3.14 10.74
CA VAL A 137 -23.04 4.51 10.34
C VAL A 137 -23.76 4.89 9.05
N GLU A 138 -23.87 3.98 8.09
CA GLU A 138 -24.67 4.17 6.87
C GLU A 138 -26.16 4.39 7.19
N SER A 139 -26.77 3.51 7.99
CA SER A 139 -28.18 3.64 8.44
C SER A 139 -28.43 4.95 9.22
N SER A 140 -27.46 5.36 10.04
CA SER A 140 -27.52 6.63 10.77
C SER A 140 -27.44 7.86 9.86
N PHE A 141 -26.68 7.75 8.77
CA PHE A 141 -26.57 8.81 7.76
C PHE A 141 -27.85 8.89 6.92
N ASP A 142 -28.38 7.74 6.50
CA ASP A 142 -29.61 7.64 5.72
C ASP A 142 -30.83 8.15 6.52
N TYR A 143 -30.88 7.90 7.83
CA TYR A 143 -31.88 8.51 8.72
C TYR A 143 -31.86 10.05 8.68
N LYS A 144 -30.66 10.66 8.63
CA LYS A 144 -30.51 12.12 8.57
C LYS A 144 -30.83 12.69 7.19
N LEU A 145 -30.50 11.97 6.12
CA LEU A 145 -30.66 12.43 4.74
C LEU A 145 -32.08 12.22 4.19
N SER A 146 -32.82 11.23 4.69
CA SER A 146 -34.16 10.87 4.23
C SER A 146 -35.18 12.01 4.49
N THR A 147 -35.35 12.89 3.51
CA THR A 147 -36.31 14.00 3.53
C THR A 147 -37.71 13.63 3.03
N ALA A 148 -37.91 12.40 2.49
CA ALA A 148 -39.14 12.04 1.77
C ALA A 148 -40.01 10.94 2.42
N ASP A 149 -39.44 9.91 3.05
CA ASP A 149 -40.23 8.76 3.57
C ASP A 149 -40.09 8.59 5.09
N ALA A 150 -41.17 8.86 5.82
CA ALA A 150 -41.23 8.68 7.28
C ALA A 150 -41.05 7.21 7.70
N THR A 151 -41.58 6.27 6.90
CA THR A 151 -41.48 4.83 7.15
C THR A 151 -40.04 4.32 7.05
N HIS A 152 -39.28 4.79 6.05
CA HIS A 152 -37.88 4.39 5.88
C HIS A 152 -37.00 4.88 7.03
N ARG A 153 -37.27 6.08 7.55
CA ARG A 153 -36.58 6.63 8.73
C ARG A 153 -36.83 5.80 9.98
N GLN A 154 -38.05 5.32 10.19
CA GLN A 154 -38.37 4.42 11.31
C GLN A 154 -37.60 3.11 11.19
N MET A 155 -37.60 2.48 9.99
CA MET A 155 -36.83 1.26 9.76
C MET A 155 -35.33 1.41 10.04
N CYS A 156 -34.70 2.50 9.59
CA CYS A 156 -33.29 2.77 9.88
C CYS A 156 -33.03 2.98 11.37
N LEU A 157 -33.94 3.67 12.07
CA LEU A 157 -33.81 3.91 13.51
C LEU A 157 -33.96 2.62 14.30
N ASP A 158 -34.95 1.79 13.96
CA ASP A 158 -35.18 0.49 14.58
C ASP A 158 -33.97 -0.43 14.39
N TYR A 159 -33.42 -0.50 13.16
CA TYR A 159 -32.20 -1.27 12.89
C TYR A 159 -31.00 -0.83 13.76
N VAL A 160 -30.80 0.48 13.92
CA VAL A 160 -29.70 1.02 14.74
C VAL A 160 -29.92 0.70 16.22
N VAL A 161 -31.14 0.86 16.72
CA VAL A 161 -31.50 0.56 18.12
C VAL A 161 -31.33 -0.93 18.41
N ASP A 162 -31.87 -1.80 17.55
CA ASP A 162 -31.78 -3.26 17.70
C ASP A 162 -30.31 -3.73 17.68
N SER A 163 -29.50 -3.18 16.78
CA SER A 163 -28.08 -3.50 16.68
C SER A 163 -27.30 -3.11 17.94
N ILE A 164 -27.61 -1.96 18.54
CA ILE A 164 -26.99 -1.48 19.79
C ILE A 164 -27.49 -2.31 20.97
N ASP A 165 -28.79 -2.59 21.04
CA ASP A 165 -29.38 -3.38 22.13
C ASP A 165 -28.82 -4.81 22.13
N GLN A 166 -28.72 -5.45 20.96
CA GLN A 166 -28.08 -6.74 20.79
C GLN A 166 -26.62 -6.73 21.26
N TYR A 167 -25.89 -5.65 21.00
CA TYR A 167 -24.50 -5.49 21.45
C TYR A 167 -24.37 -5.29 22.96
N CYS A 168 -25.28 -4.51 23.57
CA CYS A 168 -25.31 -4.25 25.01
C CYS A 168 -25.77 -5.47 25.82
N ASN A 169 -26.71 -6.25 25.28
CA ASN A 169 -27.30 -7.42 25.93
C ASN A 169 -26.54 -8.73 25.67
N ASP A 170 -25.38 -8.71 24.98
CA ASP A 170 -24.58 -9.92 24.76
C ASP A 170 -24.05 -10.48 26.11
N TYR A 171 -24.66 -11.57 26.56
CA TYR A 171 -24.45 -12.21 27.86
C TYR A 171 -22.98 -12.59 28.12
N ARG A 172 -22.19 -12.80 27.04
CA ARG A 172 -20.76 -13.12 27.11
C ARG A 172 -19.90 -12.01 27.73
N ARG A 173 -20.37 -10.76 27.73
CA ARG A 173 -19.69 -9.67 28.45
C ARG A 173 -20.05 -9.60 29.92
N GLN A 174 -21.32 -9.86 30.27
CA GLN A 174 -21.79 -9.80 31.66
C GLN A 174 -21.16 -10.89 32.56
N SER A 175 -20.70 -12.00 31.99
CA SER A 175 -20.01 -13.07 32.73
C SER A 175 -18.54 -12.79 33.06
N GLY A 176 -17.92 -11.76 32.47
CA GLY A 176 -16.54 -11.35 32.76
C GLY A 176 -16.40 -10.34 33.92
N GLU A 177 -17.52 -9.81 34.40
CA GLU A 177 -17.59 -8.80 35.47
C GLU A 177 -18.11 -9.35 36.81
N ARG A 178 -18.25 -10.68 36.96
CA ARG A 178 -18.60 -11.36 38.22
C ARG A 178 -17.45 -12.18 38.79
#